data_AF-A0A7Y5PN56-F1
#
_entry.id   AF-A0A7Y5PN56-F1
#
_cell.length_a   1.000
_cell.length_b   1.000
_cell.length_c   1.000
_cell.angle_alpha   90.00
_cell.angle_beta   90.00
_cell.angle_gamma   90.00
#
_symmetry.space_group_name_H-M   'P 1'
#
loop_
_entity.id
_entity.type
_entity.pdbx_description
1 polymer ?
#
loop_
_entity_poly.entity_id
_entity_poly.type
_entity_poly.pdbx_seq_one_letter_code
_entity_poly.pdbx_strand_id
1 'polypeptide(L)'
;MTAATSSGRPPRFTPLAQADFQRLEHAGYLKGLLQPFKGKGSLETWASQCMALRDDLIVLAQRRVLPQARAYPFTLLDVHLAQQTTGAGTT
;
A
#
# COMPACT_ATOMS: atom_id res chain seq x y z
N MET A 1 0.01 -5.18 -26.09
CA MET A 1 -0.52 -6.55 -26.01
C MET A 1 0.66 -7.50 -26.20
N THR A 2 1.28 -7.94 -25.10
CA THR A 2 2.40 -8.89 -25.14
C THR A 2 2.08 -10.00 -24.15
N ALA A 3 1.58 -11.12 -24.68
CA ALA A 3 1.32 -12.32 -23.90
C ALA A 3 2.65 -13.02 -23.61
N ALA A 4 3.04 -13.09 -22.34
CA ALA A 4 4.13 -13.94 -21.91
C ALA A 4 3.64 -15.39 -21.88
N THR A 5 4.33 -16.26 -22.61
CA THR A 5 4.16 -17.71 -22.60
C THR A 5 4.32 -18.27 -21.19
N SER A 6 3.25 -18.84 -20.64
CA SER A 6 3.25 -19.51 -19.34
C SER A 6 3.88 -20.89 -19.46
N SER A 7 5.14 -21.04 -19.04
CA SER A 7 5.59 -22.33 -18.52
C SER A 7 4.73 -22.64 -17.29
N GLY A 8 4.25 -23.89 -17.14
CA GLY A 8 3.18 -24.26 -16.20
C GLY A 8 3.55 -24.22 -14.71
N ARG A 9 4.32 -23.21 -14.27
CA ARG A 9 4.84 -23.00 -12.91
C ARG A 9 4.25 -21.66 -12.47
N PRO A 10 3.47 -21.64 -11.38
CA PRO A 10 2.85 -20.40 -10.92
C PRO A 10 3.94 -19.36 -10.61
N PRO A 11 3.67 -18.05 -10.87
CA PRO A 11 4.63 -17.00 -10.59
C PRO A 11 4.97 -16.99 -9.10
N ARG A 12 6.26 -16.80 -8.77
CA ARG A 12 6.72 -16.73 -7.37
C ARG A 12 6.18 -15.49 -6.65
N PHE A 13 5.91 -14.42 -7.40
CA PHE A 13 5.29 -13.20 -6.93
C PHE A 13 4.18 -12.76 -7.87
N THR A 14 3.04 -12.38 -7.29
CA THR A 14 1.88 -11.83 -7.98
C THR A 14 1.85 -10.32 -7.76
N PRO A 15 1.99 -9.51 -8.83
CA PRO A 15 1.97 -8.06 -8.72
C PRO A 15 0.60 -7.54 -8.27
N LEU A 16 0.59 -6.36 -7.64
CA LEU A 16 -0.64 -5.64 -7.32
C LEU A 16 -1.32 -5.19 -8.62
N ALA A 17 -2.63 -5.41 -8.72
CA ALA A 17 -3.43 -4.99 -9.86
C ALA A 17 -4.18 -3.69 -9.53
N GLN A 18 -4.73 -3.00 -10.54
CA GLN A 18 -5.50 -1.76 -10.33
C GLN A 18 -6.61 -1.93 -9.28
N ALA A 19 -7.29 -3.08 -9.26
CA ALA A 19 -8.34 -3.38 -8.29
C ALA A 19 -7.86 -3.38 -6.83
N ASP A 20 -6.57 -3.64 -6.58
CA ASP A 20 -5.97 -3.56 -5.25
C ASP A 20 -5.86 -2.11 -4.76
N PHE A 21 -5.72 -1.16 -5.68
CA PHE A 21 -5.59 0.27 -5.39
C PHE A 21 -6.95 1.00 -5.35
N GLN A 22 -8.02 0.43 -5.89
CA GLN A 22 -9.36 1.05 -5.85
C GLN A 22 -9.83 1.36 -4.43
N ARG A 23 -9.42 0.54 -3.44
CA ARG A 23 -9.71 0.80 -2.02
C ARG A 23 -8.99 2.03 -1.48
N LEU A 24 -7.87 2.43 -2.09
CA LEU A 24 -7.07 3.60 -1.75
C LEU A 24 -7.51 4.86 -2.51
N GLU A 25 -8.07 4.70 -3.72
CA GLU A 25 -8.43 5.82 -4.61
C GLU A 25 -9.47 6.78 -4.03
N HIS A 26 -10.28 6.34 -3.06
CA HIS A 26 -11.22 7.22 -2.36
C HIS A 26 -10.55 8.36 -1.57
N ALA A 27 -9.23 8.29 -1.32
CA ALA A 27 -8.46 9.37 -0.69
C ALA A 27 -7.79 10.34 -1.70
N GLY A 28 -7.66 9.94 -2.96
CA GLY A 28 -6.90 10.70 -3.98
C GLY A 28 -7.62 11.94 -4.51
N TYR A 29 -8.95 12.00 -4.39
CA TYR A 29 -9.74 13.16 -4.79
C TYR A 29 -9.86 14.19 -3.65
N LEU A 30 -8.72 14.61 -3.12
CA LEU A 30 -8.60 15.76 -2.23
C LEU A 30 -8.69 17.07 -3.03
N LYS A 31 -9.77 17.30 -3.78
CA LYS A 31 -10.04 18.63 -4.35
C LYS A 31 -10.13 19.73 -3.28
N GLY A 32 -10.31 19.33 -2.01
CA GLY A 32 -10.22 20.19 -0.83
C GLY A 32 -8.82 20.73 -0.52
N LEU A 33 -7.73 20.16 -1.05
CA LEU A 33 -6.37 20.74 -0.89
C LEU A 33 -6.22 22.08 -1.63
N LEU A 34 -7.01 22.28 -2.70
CA LEU A 34 -7.04 23.50 -3.49
C LEU A 34 -8.16 24.46 -3.07
N GLN A 35 -9.10 24.00 -2.23
CA GLN A 35 -10.02 24.91 -1.55
C GLN A 35 -9.29 25.48 -0.33
N PRO A 36 -9.34 26.80 -0.09
CA PRO A 36 -8.72 27.37 1.11
C PRO A 36 -9.30 26.67 2.34
N PHE A 37 -8.42 26.15 3.21
CA PHE A 37 -8.76 25.55 4.49
C PHE A 37 -9.53 26.57 5.34
N LYS A 38 -10.85 26.63 5.16
CA LYS A 38 -11.69 27.65 5.78
C LYS A 38 -12.11 27.14 7.15
N GLY A 39 -11.23 27.36 8.13
CA GLY A 39 -11.42 27.00 9.55
C GLY A 39 -10.65 25.75 9.97
N LYS A 40 -10.37 25.65 11.29
CA LYS A 40 -9.58 24.56 11.90
C LYS A 40 -10.01 23.18 11.39
N GLY A 41 -11.30 22.85 11.53
CA GLY A 41 -11.91 21.53 11.23
C GLY A 41 -11.55 20.86 9.90
N SER A 42 -11.20 21.66 8.88
CA SER A 42 -10.79 21.15 7.57
C SER A 42 -9.41 20.47 7.60
N LEU A 43 -8.48 20.98 8.43
CA LEU A 43 -7.15 20.42 8.62
C LEU A 43 -7.19 19.14 9.45
N GLU A 44 -7.99 19.07 10.53
CA GLU A 44 -8.10 17.82 11.30
C GLU A 44 -8.78 16.71 10.49
N THR A 45 -9.76 17.05 9.65
CA THR A 45 -10.38 16.10 8.72
C THR A 45 -9.36 15.57 7.71
N TRP A 46 -8.54 16.47 7.15
CA TRP A 46 -7.48 16.09 6.24
C TRP A 46 -6.41 15.21 6.90
N ALA A 47 -5.95 15.57 8.10
CA ALA A 47 -5.01 14.75 8.87
C ALA A 47 -5.58 13.35 9.12
N SER A 48 -6.87 13.26 9.45
CA SER A 48 -7.57 11.98 9.63
C SER A 48 -7.62 11.16 8.34
N GLN A 49 -7.86 11.79 7.19
CA GLN A 49 -7.83 11.12 5.88
C GLN A 49 -6.44 10.62 5.51
N CYS A 50 -5.39 11.40 5.80
CA CYS A 50 -4.01 10.96 5.62
C CYS A 50 -3.66 9.75 6.48
N MET A 51 -4.10 9.73 7.75
CA MET A 51 -3.91 8.58 8.63
C MET A 51 -4.67 7.35 8.12
N ALA A 52 -5.93 7.52 7.69
CA ALA A 52 -6.73 6.43 7.13
C ALA A 52 -6.07 5.84 5.87
N LEU A 53 -5.61 6.70 4.94
CA LEU A 53 -4.92 6.25 3.72
C LEU A 53 -3.62 5.50 4.04
N ARG A 54 -2.84 5.97 5.03
CA ARG A 54 -1.65 5.27 5.51
C ARG A 54 -2.02 3.88 6.04
N ASP A 55 -3.05 3.80 6.86
CA ASP A 55 -3.46 2.54 7.48
C ASP A 55 -3.97 1.55 6.41
N ASP A 56 -4.71 2.01 5.41
CA ASP A 56 -5.14 1.19 4.27
C ASP A 56 -3.96 0.70 3.41
N LEU A 57 -2.96 1.56 3.18
CA LEU A 57 -1.71 1.17 2.50
C LEU A 57 -0.95 0.09 3.28
N ILE A 58 -0.86 0.23 4.60
CA ILE A 58 -0.26 -0.76 5.49
C ILE A 58 -1.02 -2.09 5.39
N VAL A 59 -2.36 -2.06 5.45
CA VAL A 59 -3.20 -3.26 5.31
C VAL A 59 -3.01 -3.92 3.95
N LEU A 60 -2.94 -3.14 2.86
CA LEU A 60 -2.68 -3.67 1.53
C LEU A 60 -1.33 -4.38 1.48
N ALA A 61 -0.26 -3.75 1.98
CA ALA A 61 1.07 -4.34 2.03
C ALA A 61 1.11 -5.61 2.89
N GLN A 62 0.53 -5.58 4.08
CA GLN A 62 0.46 -6.73 5.00
C GLN A 62 -0.29 -7.92 4.41
N ARG A 63 -1.38 -7.68 3.66
CA ARG A 63 -2.22 -8.75 3.12
C ARG A 63 -1.73 -9.28 1.78
N ARG A 64 -1.15 -8.42 0.95
CA ARG A 64 -0.83 -8.76 -0.45
C ARG A 64 0.65 -8.88 -0.72
N VAL A 65 1.51 -8.17 -0.01
CA VAL A 65 2.96 -8.14 -0.31
C VAL A 65 3.75 -8.97 0.71
N LEU A 66 3.54 -8.72 2.00
CA LEU A 66 4.29 -9.37 3.08
C LEU A 66 4.23 -10.91 3.06
N PRO A 67 3.08 -11.57 2.79
CA PRO A 67 3.02 -13.03 2.76
C PRO A 67 3.83 -13.60 1.61
N GLN A 68 3.87 -12.91 0.46
CA GLN A 68 4.64 -13.32 -0.70
C GLN A 68 6.15 -13.15 -0.44
N ALA A 69 6.55 -12.03 0.16
CA ALA A 69 7.95 -11.78 0.52
C ALA A 69 8.49 -12.76 1.58
N ARG A 70 7.59 -13.37 2.37
CA ARG A 70 7.90 -14.42 3.35
C ARG A 70 7.69 -15.84 2.82
N ALA A 71 7.37 -16.00 1.54
CA ALA A 71 7.25 -17.29 0.90
C ALA A 71 8.55 -17.69 0.19
N TYR A 72 8.73 -18.99 -0.03
CA TYR A 72 9.83 -19.49 -0.85
C TYR A 72 9.70 -18.98 -2.31
N PRO A 73 10.78 -18.56 -2.98
CA PRO A 73 12.19 -18.63 -2.54
C PRO A 73 12.68 -17.38 -1.81
N PHE A 74 11.83 -16.38 -1.57
CA PHE A 74 12.26 -15.10 -0.98
C PHE A 74 12.74 -15.22 0.47
N THR A 75 12.35 -16.28 1.16
CA THR A 75 12.91 -16.65 2.48
C THR A 75 14.40 -16.97 2.45
N LEU A 76 14.99 -17.21 1.28
CA LEU A 76 16.42 -17.50 1.13
C LEU A 76 17.29 -16.23 0.99
N LEU A 77 16.68 -15.06 0.86
CA LEU A 77 17.40 -13.79 0.77
C LEU A 77 17.88 -13.36 2.16
N ASP A 78 19.06 -12.75 2.25
CA ASP A 78 19.60 -12.21 3.51
C ASP A 78 18.85 -10.95 4.01
N VAL A 79 17.93 -10.43 3.18
CA VAL A 79 17.07 -9.28 3.49
C VAL A 79 15.61 -9.72 3.51
N HIS A 80 14.89 -9.31 4.55
CA HIS A 80 13.50 -9.66 4.74
C HIS A 80 12.62 -8.43 4.93
N LEU A 81 11.46 -8.46 4.29
CA LEU A 81 10.41 -7.50 4.57
C LEU A 81 9.77 -7.81 5.93
N ALA A 82 9.76 -6.81 6.81
CA ALA A 82 9.13 -6.88 8.11
C ALA A 82 8.16 -5.71 8.29
N GLN A 83 7.06 -5.96 9.01
CA GLN A 83 6.19 -4.90 9.47
C GLN A 83 6.87 -4.16 10.62
N GLN A 84 6.90 -2.83 10.53
CA GLN A 84 7.35 -1.96 11.60
C GLN A 84 6.14 -1.33 12.28
N THR A 85 6.08 -1.46 13.61
CA THR A 85 4.94 -0.98 14.40
C THR A 85 5.27 0.34 15.12
N THR A 86 6.44 0.93 14.87
CA THR A 86 6.86 2.18 15.53
C THR A 86 6.27 3.39 14.81
N GLY A 87 5.73 4.35 15.56
CA GLY A 87 5.20 5.60 15.00
C GLY A 87 6.27 6.61 14.59
N ALA A 88 7.54 6.36 14.93
CA ALA A 88 8.65 7.30 14.71
C ALA A 88 9.29 7.18 13.31
N GLY A 89 8.87 6.20 12.50
CA GLY A 89 9.59 5.86 11.26
C GLY A 89 10.96 5.22 11.54
N THR A 90 11.63 4.77 10.48
CA THR A 90 13.03 4.35 10.53
C THR A 90 13.92 5.51 10.13
N THR A 91 14.89 5.85 10.98
CA THR A 91 16.01 6.72 10.61
C THR A 91 17.06 5.94 9.84
#